data_AF-A0AA91G925-F1
#
_entry.id   AF-A0AA91G925-F1
#
_cell.length_a   1.000
_cell.length_b   1.000
_cell.length_c   1.000
_cell.angle_alpha   90.00
_cell.angle_beta   90.00
_cell.angle_gamma   90.00
#
_symmetry.space_group_name_H-M   'P 1'
#
loop_
_entity.id
_entity.type
_entity.pdbx_description
1 polymer ?
#
loop_
_entity_poly.entity_id
_entity_poly.type
_entity_poly.pdbx_seq_one_letter_code
_entity_poly.pdbx_strand_id
1 'polypeptide(L)' 'MFDNKENRYITRGVNEQVPKEIQLYCWQLIDKKRSEAEPELDY' A
#
# COMPACT_ATOMS: atom_id res chain seq x y z
N MET A 1 9.18 4.12 6.16
CA MET A 1 7.72 3.89 6.31
C MET A 1 7.25 3.05 5.14
N PHE A 2 6.35 2.07 5.35
CA PHE A 2 5.94 1.07 4.34
C PHE A 2 6.96 -0.02 4.00
N ASP A 3 8.10 -0.07 4.70
CA ASP A 3 9.16 -1.07 4.49
C ASP A 3 8.77 -2.46 4.98
N ASN A 4 7.90 -2.53 6.00
CA ASN A 4 7.35 -3.79 6.50
C ASN A 4 6.14 -4.20 5.66
N LYS A 5 6.28 -5.33 4.95
CA LYS A 5 5.23 -5.91 4.10
C LYS A 5 4.34 -6.92 4.83
N GLU A 6 4.75 -7.39 6.00
CA GLU A 6 4.05 -8.43 6.76
C GLU A 6 2.81 -7.88 7.48
N ASN A 7 2.84 -6.62 7.92
CA ASN A 7 1.76 -5.99 8.66
C ASN A 7 1.13 -4.84 7.86
N ARG A 8 0.22 -5.18 6.95
CA ARG A 8 -0.59 -4.23 6.17
C ARG A 8 -2.06 -4.36 6.54
N TYR A 9 -2.62 -3.28 7.07
CA TYR A 9 -4.01 -3.23 7.49
C TYR A 9 -4.81 -2.32 6.56
N ILE A 10 -6.09 -2.62 6.44
CA ILE A 10 -7.05 -1.84 5.68
C ILE A 10 -8.22 -1.55 6.60
N THR A 11 -8.73 -0.31 6.57
CA THR A 11 -9.88 0.08 7.37
C THR A 11 -11.12 -0.65 6.86
N ARG A 12 -12.06 -0.96 7.77
CA ARG A 12 -13.28 -1.71 7.45
C ARG A 12 -14.04 -1.12 6.26
N GLY A 13 -14.20 0.20 6.22
CA GLY A 13 -14.93 0.87 5.13
C GLY A 13 -14.29 0.68 3.77
N VAL A 14 -12.95 0.71 3.68
CA VAL A 14 -12.23 0.43 2.43
C VAL A 14 -12.36 -1.05 2.06
N ASN A 15 -12.28 -1.96 3.04
CA ASN A 15 -12.42 -3.39 2.78
C ASN A 15 -13.81 -3.78 2.26
N GLU A 16 -14.87 -3.08 2.68
CA GLU A 16 -16.25 -3.33 2.26
C GLU A 16 -16.60 -2.68 0.91
N GLN A 17 -15.96 -1.56 0.55
CA GLN A 17 -16.34 -0.76 -0.62
C GLN A 17 -15.40 -0.93 -1.82
N VAL A 18 -14.16 -1.35 -1.59
CA VAL A 18 -13.14 -1.45 -2.65
C VAL A 18 -12.84 -2.92 -2.94
N PRO A 19 -12.88 -3.37 -4.21
CA PRO A 19 -12.46 -4.71 -4.59
C PRO A 19 -11.06 -5.06 -4.09
N LYS A 20 -10.84 -6.33 -3.74
CA LYS A 20 -9.59 -6.79 -3.13
C LYS A 20 -8.39 -6.59 -4.04
N GLU A 21 -8.61 -6.73 -5.33
CA GLU A 21 -7.62 -6.58 -6.40
C GLU A 21 -7.08 -5.15 -6.43
N ILE A 22 -7.97 -4.15 -6.29
CA ILE A 22 -7.59 -2.73 -6.26
C ILE A 22 -6.81 -2.42 -4.98
N GLN A 23 -7.26 -2.96 -3.84
CA GLN A 23 -6.53 -2.80 -2.57
C GLN A 23 -5.09 -3.35 -2.67
N LEU A 24 -4.92 -4.54 -3.25
CA LEU A 24 -3.61 -5.16 -3.45
C LEU A 24 -2.76 -4.36 -4.44
N TYR A 25 -3.37 -3.85 -5.51
CA TYR A 25 -2.70 -3.03 -6.49
C TYR A 25 -2.15 -1.72 -5.89
N CYS A 26 -2.89 -1.06 -5.01
CA CYS A 26 -2.41 0.12 -4.28
C CYS A 26 -1.13 -0.18 -3.48
N TRP A 27 -1.09 -1.34 -2.80
CA TRP A 27 0.10 -1.76 -2.07
C TRP A 27 1.30 -2.04 -2.99
N GLN A 28 1.05 -2.63 -4.16
CA GLN A 28 2.09 -2.85 -5.17
C GLN A 28 2.66 -1.55 -5.73
N LEU A 29 1.83 -0.52 -5.90
CA LEU A 29 2.27 0.81 -6.33
C LEU A 29 3.18 1.47 -5.29
N ILE A 30 2.82 1.37 -4.00
CA ILE A 30 3.66 1.86 -2.90
C ILE A 30 4.99 1.12 -2.87
N ASP A 31 4.97 -0.20 -3.01
CA ASP A 31 6.18 -1.04 -3.05
C ASP A 31 7.11 -0.66 -4.21
N LYS A 32 6.53 -0.49 -5.40
CA LYS A 32 7.27 -0.08 -6.60
C LYS A 32 7.94 1.27 -6.37
N LYS A 33 7.18 2.25 -5.88
CA LYS A 33 7.69 3.61 -5.64
C LYS A 33 8.77 3.64 -4.55
N ARG A 34 8.65 2.82 -3.49
CA ARG A 34 9.72 2.61 -2.49
C ARG A 34 10.98 1.99 -3.10
N SER A 35 10.82 1.04 -4.03
CA SER A 35 11.96 0.35 -4.66
C SER A 35 12.74 1.22 -5.64
N GLU A 36 12.11 2.24 -6.22
CA GLU A 36 12.70 3.15 -7.21
C GLU A 36 13.66 4.20 -6.59
N ALA A 37 14.04 4.04 -5.31
CA ALA A 37 14.95 4.91 -4.56
C ALA A 37 14.52 6.40 -4.58
N GLU A 38 13.23 6.69 -4.79
CA GLU A 38 12.71 8.04 -4.60
C GLU A 38 12.82 8.42 -3.12
N PRO A 39 13.43 9.58 -2.82
CA PRO A 39 13.99 9.86 -1.49
C PRO A 39 12.93 10.12 -0.41
N GLU A 40 11.69 10.44 -0.75
CA GLU A 40 10.66 10.74 0.25
C GLU A 40 9.27 10.29 -0.22
N LEU A 41 8.70 9.34 0.52
CA LEU A 41 7.26 9.12 0.53
C LEU A 41 6.75 9.72 1.82
N ASP A 42 5.79 10.63 1.67
CA ASP A 42 5.09 11.29 2.77
C ASP A 42 4.24 10.29 3.57
N TYR A 43 3.87 10.67 4.79
CA TYR A 43 3.13 9.86 5.75
C TYR A 43 1.63 9.77 5.44
#